data_AF-A0A1D2MS69-F1
#
_entry.id   AF-A0A1D2MS69-F1
#
_cell.length_a   1.000
_cell.length_b   1.000
_cell.length_c   1.000
_cell.angle_alpha   90.00
_cell.angle_beta   90.00
_cell.angle_gamma   90.00
#
_symmetry.space_group_name_H-M   'P 1'
#
loop_
_entity.id
_entity.type
_entity.pdbx_description
1 polymer ?
#
loop_
_entity_poly.entity_id
_entity_poly.type
_entity_poly.pdbx_seq_one_letter_code
_entity_poly.pdbx_strand_id
1 'polypeptide(L)'
;MARDPEQFDGILMAMAQQHEGGVQELLETIFSFLARKTDFYTGASVSTARKLVLDKFEKFQGDALEAEKKKKKDLEEAEKKRKARAEKERQQLEKESQQRDVEASSIQELTEEEAEKLQKELDAKAGNKSEEKGDGDGLSKVVSGDPAGGTKDEDDEEEDEKGMILL
;
A
#
# COMPACT_ATOMS: atom_id res chain seq x y z
N MET A 1 -24.53 -1.98 31.33
CA MET A 1 -24.11 -1.16 30.18
C MET A 1 -22.60 -1.12 30.18
N ALA A 2 -21.95 -1.79 29.22
CA ALA A 2 -20.51 -1.64 29.05
C ALA A 2 -20.28 -0.21 28.56
N ARG A 3 -19.47 0.56 29.30
CA ARG A 3 -19.02 1.88 28.82
C ARG A 3 -18.06 1.64 27.66
N ASP A 4 -18.17 2.51 26.66
CA ASP A 4 -17.24 2.55 25.54
C ASP A 4 -15.81 2.76 26.08
N PRO A 5 -14.85 1.85 25.77
CA PRO A 5 -13.48 1.97 26.26
C PRO A 5 -12.78 3.25 25.76
N GLU A 6 -13.15 3.77 24.59
CA GLU A 6 -12.47 4.90 23.94
C GLU A 6 -13.02 6.26 24.38
N GLN A 7 -14.10 6.27 25.18
CA GLN A 7 -14.81 7.49 25.59
C GLN A 7 -13.90 8.55 26.23
N PHE A 8 -12.85 8.12 26.94
CA PHE A 8 -11.94 9.02 27.65
C PHE A 8 -10.57 9.17 26.97
N ASP A 9 -10.33 8.49 25.86
CA ASP A 9 -9.02 8.46 25.21
C ASP A 9 -8.57 9.84 24.75
N GLY A 10 -9.48 10.66 24.22
CA GLY A 10 -9.15 12.04 23.83
C GLY A 10 -8.67 12.89 25.01
N ILE A 11 -9.26 12.71 26.20
CA ILE A 11 -8.86 13.44 27.41
C ILE A 11 -7.52 12.90 27.92
N LEU A 12 -7.35 11.58 27.94
CA LEU A 12 -6.11 10.92 28.39
C LEU A 12 -4.94 11.25 27.47
N MET A 13 -5.16 11.32 26.16
CA MET A 13 -4.15 11.72 25.17
C MET A 13 -3.77 13.19 25.34
N ALA A 14 -4.74 14.09 25.52
CA ALA A 14 -4.45 15.49 25.79
C ALA A 14 -3.62 15.67 27.07
N MET A 15 -3.91 14.88 28.13
CA MET A 15 -3.08 14.86 29.34
C MET A 15 -1.69 14.31 29.04
N ALA A 16 -1.55 13.19 28.34
CA ALA A 16 -0.26 12.58 28.03
C ALA A 16 0.65 13.52 27.23
N GLN A 17 0.11 14.23 26.25
CA GLN A 17 0.86 15.19 25.41
C GLN A 17 1.39 16.39 26.20
N GLN A 18 0.75 16.76 27.32
CA GLN A 18 1.19 17.86 28.17
C GLN A 18 2.33 17.49 29.13
N HIS A 19 2.63 16.20 29.31
CA HIS A 19 3.71 15.73 30.19
C HIS A 19 4.97 15.48 29.36
N GLU A 20 5.94 16.40 29.45
CA GLU A 20 7.22 16.30 28.72
C GLU A 20 8.07 15.12 29.21
N GLY A 21 7.95 14.71 30.48
CA GLY A 21 8.58 13.51 31.03
C GLY A 21 7.81 12.21 30.74
N GLY A 22 6.84 12.25 29.82
CA GLY A 22 6.16 11.07 29.29
C GLY A 22 5.30 10.34 30.33
N VAL A 23 5.30 9.01 30.24
CA VAL A 23 4.40 8.14 31.02
C VAL A 23 4.68 8.20 32.53
N GLN A 24 5.93 8.43 32.94
CA GLN A 24 6.30 8.48 34.35
C GLN A 24 5.63 9.67 35.06
N GLU A 25 5.72 10.86 34.46
CA GLU A 25 5.05 12.07 34.99
C GLU A 25 3.53 11.96 34.91
N LEU A 26 2.98 11.37 33.84
CA LEU A 26 1.54 11.13 33.74
C LEU A 26 1.04 10.24 34.91
N LEU A 27 1.76 9.16 35.22
CA LEU A 27 1.43 8.29 36.35
C LEU A 27 1.56 9.03 37.68
N GLU A 28 2.60 9.85 37.86
CA GLU A 28 2.75 10.69 39.05
C GLU A 28 1.56 11.63 39.22
N THR A 29 1.12 12.29 38.14
CA THR A 29 -0.07 13.15 38.14
C THR A 29 -1.32 12.38 38.57
N ILE A 30 -1.55 11.17 38.04
CA ILE A 30 -2.69 10.32 38.42
C ILE A 30 -2.63 9.93 39.89
N PHE A 31 -1.49 9.45 40.39
CA PHE A 31 -1.35 9.08 41.80
C PHE A 31 -1.46 10.29 42.74
N SER A 32 -0.95 11.46 42.33
CA SER A 32 -1.14 12.72 43.07
C SER A 32 -2.61 13.14 43.13
N PHE A 33 -3.37 12.88 42.07
CA PHE A 33 -4.81 13.16 42.02
C PHE A 33 -5.57 12.24 42.97
N LEU A 34 -5.27 10.94 42.94
CA LEU A 34 -5.84 9.97 43.88
C LEU A 34 -5.54 10.35 45.34
N ALA A 35 -4.33 10.84 45.63
CA ALA A 35 -3.99 11.27 46.98
C ALA A 35 -4.78 12.49 47.48
N ARG A 36 -5.17 13.40 46.57
CA ARG A 36 -5.80 14.69 46.93
C ARG A 36 -7.31 14.71 46.80
N LYS A 37 -7.87 13.92 45.89
CA LYS A 37 -9.28 14.00 45.47
C LYS A 37 -10.07 12.74 45.76
N THR A 38 -9.41 11.67 46.20
CA THR A 38 -10.07 10.42 46.56
C THR A 38 -9.57 9.94 47.92
N ASP A 39 -10.26 8.96 48.49
CA ASP A 39 -9.86 8.24 49.69
C ASP A 39 -9.00 7.02 49.36
N PHE A 40 -8.36 6.96 48.18
CA PHE A 40 -7.68 5.75 47.69
C PHE A 40 -6.63 5.21 48.67
N TYR A 41 -5.91 6.09 49.36
CA TYR A 41 -4.85 5.71 50.31
C TYR A 41 -5.32 5.63 51.76
N THR A 42 -6.52 6.11 52.08
CA THR A 42 -7.04 6.23 53.47
C THR A 42 -8.31 5.43 53.73
N GLY A 43 -9.11 5.17 52.69
CA GLY A 43 -10.38 4.43 52.74
C GLY A 43 -10.21 2.91 52.72
N ALA A 44 -9.05 2.40 52.34
CA ALA A 44 -8.70 0.98 52.41
C ALA A 44 -7.29 0.78 52.95
N SER A 45 -6.96 -0.46 53.38
CA SER A 45 -5.59 -0.76 53.78
C SER A 45 -4.61 -0.56 52.61
N VAL A 46 -3.37 -0.15 52.91
CA VAL A 46 -2.31 0.02 51.92
C VAL A 46 -2.13 -1.24 51.04
N SER A 47 -2.27 -2.42 51.65
CA SER A 47 -2.23 -3.70 50.95
C SER A 47 -3.33 -3.84 49.90
N THR A 48 -4.54 -3.38 50.19
CA THR A 48 -5.69 -3.42 49.26
C THR A 48 -5.49 -2.44 48.11
N ALA A 49 -5.07 -1.21 48.41
CA ALA A 49 -4.79 -0.19 47.39
C ALA A 49 -3.68 -0.66 46.43
N ARG A 50 -2.58 -1.20 46.97
CA ARG A 50 -1.48 -1.75 46.15
C ARG A 50 -1.94 -2.93 45.29
N LYS A 51 -2.70 -3.86 45.86
CA LYS A 51 -3.25 -4.98 45.12
C LYS A 51 -4.12 -4.51 43.95
N LEU A 52 -4.97 -3.51 44.18
CA LEU A 52 -5.84 -2.98 43.14
C LEU A 52 -5.06 -2.43 41.94
N VAL A 53 -3.96 -1.69 42.16
CA VAL A 53 -3.12 -1.18 41.06
C VAL A 53 -2.50 -2.34 40.28
N LEU A 54 -1.92 -3.32 40.98
CA LEU A 54 -1.27 -4.47 40.35
C LEU A 54 -2.26 -5.34 39.57
N ASP A 55 -3.43 -5.63 40.15
CA ASP A 55 -4.48 -6.41 39.49
C ASP A 55 -4.94 -5.74 38.18
N LYS A 56 -5.00 -4.40 38.13
CA LYS A 56 -5.33 -3.67 36.88
C LYS A 56 -4.17 -3.69 35.90
N PHE A 57 -2.94 -3.48 36.36
CA PHE A 57 -1.75 -3.56 35.52
C PHE A 57 -1.64 -4.91 34.82
N GLU A 58 -1.73 -6.01 35.57
CA GLU A 58 -1.62 -7.38 35.03
C GLU A 58 -2.69 -7.68 33.99
N LYS A 59 -3.94 -7.23 34.22
CA LYS A 59 -5.03 -7.40 33.27
C LYS A 59 -4.70 -6.76 31.91
N PHE A 60 -4.35 -5.47 31.91
CA PHE A 60 -4.09 -4.76 30.66
C PHE A 60 -2.76 -5.17 30.01
N GLN A 61 -1.78 -5.61 30.81
CA GLN A 61 -0.55 -6.21 30.30
C GLN A 61 -0.85 -7.47 29.49
N GLY A 62 -1.71 -8.36 30.00
CA GLY A 62 -2.12 -9.57 29.29
C GLY A 62 -2.81 -9.25 27.96
N ASP A 63 -3.75 -8.32 27.96
CA ASP A 63 -4.47 -7.89 26.76
C ASP A 63 -3.52 -7.28 25.71
N ALA A 64 -2.58 -6.43 26.14
CA ALA A 64 -1.60 -5.80 25.27
C ALA A 64 -0.63 -6.80 24.63
N LEU A 65 -0.10 -7.75 25.41
CA LEU A 65 0.81 -8.79 24.90
C LEU A 65 0.13 -9.71 23.88
N GLU A 66 -1.13 -10.08 24.12
CA GLU A 66 -1.87 -10.90 23.16
C GLU A 66 -2.23 -10.12 21.88
N ALA A 67 -2.56 -8.83 22.00
CA ALA A 67 -2.75 -7.95 20.84
C ALA A 67 -1.48 -7.80 20.00
N GLU A 68 -0.32 -7.58 20.64
CA GLU A 68 0.97 -7.49 19.96
C GLU A 68 1.32 -8.80 19.24
N LYS A 69 1.16 -9.94 19.93
CA LYS A 69 1.41 -11.26 19.37
C LYS A 69 0.51 -11.57 18.19
N LYS A 70 -0.76 -11.17 18.23
CA LYS A 70 -1.69 -11.30 17.11
C LYS A 70 -1.25 -10.42 15.93
N LYS A 71 -0.97 -9.14 16.18
CA LYS A 71 -0.48 -8.20 15.16
C LYS A 71 0.78 -8.73 14.46
N LYS A 72 1.73 -9.28 15.23
CA LYS A 72 2.96 -9.89 14.69
C LYS A 72 2.66 -11.09 13.78
N LYS A 73 1.77 -11.99 14.20
CA LYS A 73 1.37 -13.15 13.38
C LYS A 73 0.67 -12.71 12.09
N ASP A 74 -0.24 -11.76 12.18
CA ASP A 74 -0.99 -11.25 11.03
C ASP A 74 -0.03 -10.61 10.01
N LEU A 75 0.98 -9.87 10.48
CA LEU A 75 2.04 -9.30 9.64
C LEU A 75 2.89 -10.40 8.96
N GLU A 76 3.32 -11.42 9.71
CA GLU A 76 4.10 -12.53 9.17
C GLU A 76 3.32 -13.34 8.13
N GLU A 77 2.02 -13.56 8.34
CA GLU A 77 1.15 -14.24 7.37
C GLU A 77 0.90 -13.40 6.12
N ALA A 78 0.66 -12.10 6.28
CA ALA A 78 0.52 -11.17 5.17
C ALA A 78 1.81 -11.12 4.32
N GLU A 79 2.97 -11.08 4.97
CA GLU A 79 4.26 -11.06 4.28
C GLU A 79 4.52 -12.37 3.51
N LYS A 80 4.23 -13.53 4.12
CA LYS A 80 4.34 -14.84 3.45
C LYS A 80 3.41 -14.93 2.24
N LYS A 81 2.17 -14.47 2.37
CA LYS A 81 1.19 -14.45 1.28
C LYS A 81 1.65 -13.54 0.14
N ARG A 82 2.20 -12.36 0.47
CA ARG A 82 2.75 -11.42 -0.52
C ARG A 82 3.93 -12.03 -1.29
N LYS A 83 4.88 -12.64 -0.57
CA LYS A 83 6.04 -13.32 -1.16
C LYS A 83 5.62 -14.48 -2.08
N ALA A 84 4.70 -15.34 -1.62
CA ALA A 84 4.22 -16.47 -2.40
C ALA A 84 3.45 -16.04 -3.67
N ARG A 85 2.71 -14.92 -3.63
CA ARG A 85 2.04 -14.37 -4.81
C ARG A 85 3.05 -13.83 -5.82
N ALA A 86 4.02 -13.05 -5.37
CA ALA A 86 5.07 -12.49 -6.22
C ALA A 86 5.91 -13.59 -6.90
N GLU A 87 6.23 -14.67 -6.18
CA GLU A 87 6.97 -15.79 -6.74
C GLU A 87 6.16 -16.56 -7.80
N LYS A 88 4.88 -16.82 -7.54
CA LYS A 88 3.99 -17.47 -8.53
C LYS A 88 3.83 -16.63 -9.80
N GLU A 89 3.68 -15.33 -9.65
CA GLU A 89 3.57 -14.39 -10.78
C GLU A 89 4.87 -14.36 -11.60
N ARG A 90 6.04 -14.29 -10.94
CA ARG A 90 7.34 -14.38 -11.61
C ARG A 90 7.52 -15.70 -12.36
N GLN A 91 7.13 -16.83 -11.76
CA GLN A 91 7.21 -18.13 -12.42
C GLN A 91 6.23 -18.25 -13.61
N GLN A 92 5.05 -17.63 -13.55
CA GLN A 92 4.11 -17.60 -14.67
C GLN A 92 4.65 -16.75 -15.82
N LEU A 93 5.14 -15.55 -15.55
CA LEU A 93 5.78 -14.67 -16.55
C LEU A 93 6.98 -15.36 -17.23
N GLU A 94 7.80 -16.07 -16.46
CA GLU A 94 8.96 -16.79 -17.01
C GLU A 94 8.53 -17.96 -17.90
N LYS A 95 7.51 -18.73 -17.50
CA LYS A 95 6.93 -19.80 -18.33
C LYS A 95 6.28 -19.26 -19.60
N GLU A 96 5.56 -18.14 -19.51
CA GLU A 96 4.89 -17.51 -20.65
C GLU A 96 5.91 -16.88 -21.61
N SER A 97 7.02 -16.34 -21.11
CA SER A 97 8.15 -15.91 -21.97
C SER A 97 8.76 -17.11 -22.69
N GLN A 98 9.11 -18.18 -21.96
CA GLN A 98 9.70 -19.37 -22.58
C GLN A 98 8.76 -20.01 -23.62
N GLN A 99 7.45 -20.04 -23.38
CA GLN A 99 6.48 -20.52 -24.37
C GLN A 99 6.44 -19.62 -25.61
N ARG A 100 6.43 -18.29 -25.44
CA ARG A 100 6.49 -17.36 -26.58
C ARG A 100 7.80 -17.47 -27.37
N ASP A 101 8.93 -17.67 -26.70
CA ASP A 101 10.23 -17.86 -27.35
C ASP A 101 10.30 -19.18 -28.13
N VAL A 102 9.70 -20.25 -27.59
CA VAL A 102 9.56 -21.55 -28.28
C VAL A 102 8.59 -21.45 -29.46
N GLU A 103 7.44 -20.79 -29.29
CA GLU A 103 6.47 -20.57 -30.37
C GLU A 103 7.07 -19.72 -31.50
N ALA A 104 7.78 -18.64 -31.17
CA ALA A 104 8.48 -17.79 -32.14
C ALA A 104 9.61 -18.53 -32.87
N SER A 105 10.32 -19.43 -32.18
CA SER A 105 11.35 -20.28 -32.80
C SER A 105 10.76 -21.46 -33.59
N SER A 106 9.48 -21.78 -33.37
CA SER A 106 8.74 -22.86 -34.07
C SER A 106 7.94 -22.39 -35.28
N ILE A 107 8.04 -21.11 -35.67
CA ILE A 107 7.53 -20.62 -36.95
C ILE A 107 8.32 -21.35 -38.05
N GLN A 108 7.75 -22.46 -38.49
CA GLN A 108 8.21 -23.27 -39.59
C GLN A 108 8.21 -22.40 -40.85
N GLU A 109 9.39 -22.13 -41.40
CA GLU A 109 9.57 -21.40 -42.67
C GLU A 109 8.75 -22.09 -43.78
N LEU A 110 7.61 -21.50 -44.13
CA LEU A 110 6.95 -21.81 -45.39
C LEU A 110 7.91 -21.36 -46.50
N THR A 111 8.31 -22.31 -47.33
CA THR A 111 9.30 -22.11 -48.38
C THR A 111 8.74 -21.13 -49.43
N GLU A 112 9.58 -20.22 -49.94
CA GLU A 112 9.28 -19.13 -50.89
C GLU A 112 8.35 -19.52 -52.07
N GLU A 113 8.34 -20.81 -52.43
CA GLU A 113 7.58 -21.39 -53.54
C GLU A 113 6.05 -21.37 -53.34
N GLU A 114 5.55 -21.47 -52.10
CA GLU A 114 4.10 -21.40 -51.83
C GLU A 114 3.58 -19.96 -51.73
N ALA A 115 4.42 -19.02 -51.29
CA ALA A 115 4.10 -17.59 -51.23
C ALA A 115 3.91 -17.01 -52.65
N GLU A 116 4.74 -17.43 -53.61
CA GLU A 116 4.61 -17.02 -55.00
C GLU A 116 3.31 -17.50 -55.67
N LYS A 117 2.81 -18.68 -55.31
CA LYS A 117 1.55 -19.20 -55.85
C LYS A 117 0.34 -18.39 -55.38
N LEU A 118 0.31 -18.02 -54.09
CA LEU A 118 -0.76 -17.18 -53.55
C LEU A 118 -0.75 -15.76 -54.15
N GLN A 119 0.43 -15.18 -54.38
CA GLN A 119 0.57 -13.85 -54.97
C GLN A 119 0.09 -13.84 -56.43
N LYS A 120 0.45 -14.87 -57.21
CA LYS A 120 -0.03 -15.02 -58.60
C LYS A 120 -1.55 -15.17 -58.70
N GLU A 121 -2.18 -15.79 -57.72
CA GLU A 121 -3.64 -15.96 -57.70
C GLU A 121 -4.39 -14.67 -57.28
N LEU A 122 -3.77 -13.84 -56.45
CA LEU A 122 -4.31 -12.52 -56.05
C LEU A 122 -4.16 -11.47 -57.15
N ASP A 123 -3.01 -11.42 -57.84
CA ASP A 123 -2.78 -10.47 -58.93
C ASP A 123 -3.64 -10.77 -60.16
N ALA A 124 -3.96 -12.04 -60.43
CA ALA A 124 -4.91 -12.41 -61.48
C ALA A 124 -6.35 -11.91 -61.23
N LYS A 125 -6.71 -11.66 -59.97
CA LYS A 125 -8.06 -11.22 -59.59
C LYS A 125 -8.21 -9.69 -59.57
N ALA A 126 -7.11 -8.94 -59.51
CA ALA A 126 -7.10 -7.47 -59.47
C ALA A 126 -7.05 -6.80 -60.86
N GLY A 127 -6.72 -7.53 -61.94
CA GLY A 127 -6.48 -6.97 -63.28
C GLY A 127 -7.69 -6.50 -64.09
N ASN A 128 -8.90 -6.33 -63.51
CA ASN A 128 -10.11 -5.98 -64.29
C ASN A 128 -10.81 -4.67 -63.88
N LYS A 129 -10.09 -3.66 -63.38
CA LYS A 129 -10.63 -2.29 -63.26
C LYS A 129 -9.55 -1.22 -63.47
N SER A 130 -9.38 -0.82 -64.72
CA SER A 130 -8.63 0.38 -65.13
C SER A 130 -9.44 1.67 -64.87
N GLU A 131 -8.70 2.67 -64.37
CA GLU A 131 -8.64 4.09 -64.75
C GLU A 131 -9.89 5.00 -64.73
N GLU A 132 -9.81 6.09 -63.94
CA GLU A 132 -10.04 7.46 -64.44
C GLU A 132 -9.33 8.56 -63.61
N LYS A 133 -8.91 9.62 -64.33
CA LYS A 133 -8.17 10.88 -64.05
C LYS A 133 -8.70 11.73 -62.86
N GLY A 134 -8.08 12.81 -62.36
CA GLY A 134 -6.97 13.69 -62.78
C GLY A 134 -6.73 14.76 -61.68
N ASP A 135 -5.52 15.34 -61.59
CA ASP A 135 -5.15 16.73 -61.95
C ASP A 135 -5.64 17.85 -60.98
N GLY A 136 -4.70 18.65 -60.44
CA GLY A 136 -5.06 19.89 -59.72
C GLY A 136 -3.99 20.46 -58.77
N ASP A 137 -3.14 21.33 -59.32
CA ASP A 137 -2.12 22.22 -58.74
C ASP A 137 -2.59 23.19 -57.64
N GLY A 138 -1.67 23.69 -56.80
CA GLY A 138 -1.88 24.95 -56.02
C GLY A 138 -1.11 25.12 -54.71
N LEU A 139 0.07 25.74 -54.75
CA LEU A 139 0.84 26.27 -53.61
C LEU A 139 0.14 27.47 -52.91
N SER A 140 0.18 27.54 -51.57
CA SER A 140 0.52 28.78 -50.82
C SER A 140 0.68 28.59 -49.28
N LYS A 141 1.94 28.58 -48.83
CA LYS A 141 2.63 29.44 -47.84
C LYS A 141 1.92 29.90 -46.52
N VAL A 142 2.78 29.98 -45.47
CA VAL A 142 2.73 30.82 -44.22
C VAL A 142 2.14 30.08 -42.99
N VAL A 143 2.67 30.07 -41.77
CA VAL A 143 3.97 30.42 -41.13
C VAL A 143 3.90 29.92 -39.67
N SER A 144 5.05 29.48 -39.14
CA SER A 144 5.56 29.57 -37.75
C SER A 144 4.70 29.36 -36.49
N GLY A 145 5.28 28.61 -35.53
CA GLY A 145 5.31 29.02 -34.12
C GLY A 145 5.04 27.93 -33.06
N ASP A 146 6.08 27.19 -32.68
CA ASP A 146 6.25 26.66 -31.30
C ASP A 146 6.58 27.86 -30.37
N PRO A 147 6.19 27.87 -29.06
CA PRO A 147 6.83 26.98 -28.09
C PRO A 147 6.00 26.55 -26.84
N ALA A 148 6.43 25.42 -26.25
CA ALA A 148 6.64 25.11 -24.82
C ALA A 148 5.65 25.56 -23.72
N GLY A 149 5.30 24.60 -22.84
CA GLY A 149 4.80 24.89 -21.48
C GLY A 149 4.45 23.61 -20.69
N GLY A 150 5.39 23.15 -19.88
CA GLY A 150 5.30 21.93 -19.07
C GLY A 150 4.29 21.98 -17.93
N THR A 151 3.74 20.81 -17.61
CA THR A 151 2.87 20.57 -16.45
C THR A 151 3.67 19.83 -15.39
N LYS A 152 3.78 20.48 -14.22
CA LYS A 152 4.10 19.88 -12.93
C LYS A 152 2.92 19.01 -12.49
N ASP A 153 3.21 17.92 -11.76
CA ASP A 153 2.44 17.33 -10.65
C ASP A 153 3.28 16.14 -10.14
N GLU A 154 3.44 15.78 -8.87
CA GLU A 154 3.18 16.33 -7.54
C GLU A 154 3.99 15.42 -6.59
N ASP A 155 4.54 15.99 -5.52
CA ASP A 155 5.34 15.32 -4.46
C ASP A 155 4.52 14.24 -3.73
N ASP A 156 5.14 13.08 -3.49
CA ASP A 156 4.65 12.02 -2.60
C ASP A 156 5.62 11.93 -1.41
N GLU A 157 5.44 12.82 -0.43
CA GLU A 157 6.12 12.78 0.87
C GLU A 157 5.34 11.84 1.81
N GLU A 158 5.74 10.57 1.87
CA GLU A 158 5.32 9.67 2.94
C GLU A 158 6.03 10.07 4.26
N GLU A 159 5.29 10.75 5.14
CA GLU A 159 5.69 10.93 6.53
C GLU A 159 5.56 9.59 7.28
N ASP A 160 6.70 8.94 7.49
CA ASP A 160 6.86 7.84 8.45
C ASP A 160 6.54 8.33 9.88
N GLU A 161 5.32 8.07 10.34
CA GLU A 161 4.92 8.17 11.75
C GLU A 161 5.75 7.19 12.60
N LYS A 162 6.90 7.66 13.08
CA LYS A 162 7.69 6.98 14.10
C LYS A 162 6.88 6.87 15.39
N GLY A 163 6.37 5.68 15.66
CA GLY A 163 5.78 5.31 16.94
C GLY A 163 6.73 5.66 18.09
N MET A 164 6.36 6.68 18.87
CA MET A 164 7.06 7.02 20.11
C MET A 164 6.91 5.87 21.10
N ILE A 165 8.00 5.14 21.35
CA ILE A 165 8.12 4.33 22.55
C ILE A 165 8.53 5.28 23.67
N LEU A 166 7.55 5.75 24.43
CA LEU A 166 7.75 6.51 25.67
C LEU A 166 7.94 5.51 26.82
N LEU A 167 9.20 5.21 27.14
CA LEU A 167 9.61 4.53 28.37
C LEU A 167 10.52 5.44 29.19
#